data_AF-B2FVS2-F1
#
_entry.id   AF-B2FVS2-F1
#
_cell.length_a   1.000
_cell.length_b   1.000
_cell.length_c   1.000
_cell.angle_alpha   90.00
_cell.angle_beta   90.00
_cell.angle_gamma   90.00
#
_symmetry.space_group_name_H-M   'P 1'
#
loop_
_entity.id
_entity.type
_entity.pdbx_description
1 polymer ?
#
loop_
_entity_poly.entity_id
_entity_poly.type
_entity_poly.pdbx_seq_one_letter_code
_entity_poly.pdbx_strand_id
1 'polypeptide(L)'
;MGALIWRILVLCFIASCSQLPVTVAQYLSSCKTPGGDGEPGTCVLVRECPFARALLMKQKHSNNDIRYLEAIRCGMLETKALVCCNAPNITADSSSSSASIDGLVDGETIDGLVENRFSTPEEKRGLLPEVCGVDTYRGPIRGE
;
A
#
# COMPACT_ATOMS: atom_id res chain seq x y z
N MET A 1 -57.69 -0.37 -10.86
CA MET A 1 -56.50 -0.10 -11.71
C MET A 1 -55.35 0.58 -10.95
N GLY A 2 -55.60 1.51 -10.02
CA GLY A 2 -54.54 2.23 -9.29
C GLY A 2 -53.60 1.38 -8.40
N ALA A 3 -54.11 0.32 -7.77
CA ALA A 3 -53.30 -0.52 -6.88
C ALA A 3 -52.22 -1.34 -7.63
N LEU A 4 -52.50 -1.74 -8.88
CA LEU A 4 -51.53 -2.42 -9.74
C LEU A 4 -50.45 -1.46 -10.23
N ILE A 5 -50.83 -0.22 -10.55
CA ILE A 5 -49.91 0.84 -10.97
C ILE A 5 -48.95 1.20 -9.83
N TRP A 6 -49.45 1.33 -8.59
CA TRP A 6 -48.59 1.57 -7.41
C TRP A 6 -47.58 0.44 -7.21
N ARG A 7 -48.02 -0.81 -7.30
CA ARG A 7 -47.13 -1.98 -7.15
C ARG A 7 -46.04 -2.00 -8.22
N ILE A 8 -46.38 -1.65 -9.46
CA ILE A 8 -45.42 -1.55 -10.57
C ILE A 8 -44.42 -0.42 -10.31
N LEU A 9 -44.87 0.75 -9.86
CA LEU A 9 -43.98 1.89 -9.55
C LEU A 9 -43.01 1.58 -8.41
N VAL A 10 -43.47 0.91 -7.34
CA VAL A 10 -42.62 0.51 -6.21
C VAL A 10 -41.59 -0.54 -6.64
N LEU A 11 -41.99 -1.53 -7.44
CA LEU A 11 -41.07 -2.54 -7.98
C LEU A 11 -40.01 -1.92 -8.88
N CYS A 12 -40.38 -0.96 -9.75
CA CYS A 12 -39.43 -0.21 -10.57
C CYS A 12 -38.46 0.62 -9.72
N PHE A 13 -38.93 1.26 -8.65
CA PHE A 13 -38.07 2.06 -7.77
C PHE A 13 -37.01 1.19 -7.06
N ILE A 14 -37.41 0.02 -6.55
CA ILE A 14 -36.51 -0.92 -5.87
C ILE A 14 -35.47 -1.51 -6.86
N ALA A 15 -35.89 -1.85 -8.08
CA ALA A 15 -34.99 -2.35 -9.12
C ALA A 15 -33.99 -1.28 -9.63
N SER A 16 -34.36 -0.01 -9.58
CA SER A 16 -33.48 1.12 -9.93
C SER A 16 -32.37 1.32 -8.89
N CYS A 17 -32.65 1.09 -7.60
CA CYS A 17 -31.70 1.31 -6.51
C CYS A 17 -30.60 0.23 -6.42
N SER A 18 -30.86 -0.99 -6.89
CA SER A 18 -29.92 -2.12 -6.79
C SER A 18 -28.78 -2.08 -7.82
N GLN A 19 -28.81 -1.13 -8.75
CA GLN A 19 -27.78 -0.97 -9.79
C GLN A 19 -26.73 0.08 -9.44
N LEU A 20 -26.84 0.78 -8.31
CA LEU A 20 -25.73 1.62 -7.86
C LEU A 20 -24.61 0.70 -7.35
N PRO A 21 -23.43 0.68 -8.01
CA PRO A 21 -22.27 0.05 -7.40
C PRO A 21 -21.99 0.82 -6.12
N VAL A 22 -22.28 0.20 -4.97
CA VAL A 22 -21.84 0.69 -3.68
C VAL A 22 -20.32 0.56 -3.69
N THR A 23 -19.63 1.58 -4.17
CA THR A 23 -18.20 1.74 -3.93
C THR A 23 -18.06 2.04 -2.45
N VAL A 24 -18.00 0.99 -1.64
CA VAL A 24 -17.64 1.12 -0.23
C VAL A 24 -16.29 1.82 -0.22
N ALA A 25 -16.26 3.04 0.31
CA ALA A 25 -15.03 3.78 0.49
C ALA A 25 -14.13 2.95 1.40
N GLN A 26 -13.06 2.39 0.84
CA GLN A 26 -12.11 1.53 1.58
C GLN A 26 -11.13 2.34 2.44
N TYR A 27 -11.38 3.64 2.63
CA TYR A 27 -10.48 4.49 3.41
C TYR A 27 -10.48 4.02 4.87
N LEU A 28 -9.29 3.86 5.44
CA LEU A 28 -9.03 3.32 6.78
C LEU A 28 -9.50 1.87 6.99
N SER A 29 -9.79 1.10 5.93
CA SER A 29 -10.07 -0.33 6.07
C SER A 29 -8.79 -1.14 6.26
N SER A 30 -8.90 -2.27 6.98
CA SER A 30 -7.78 -3.21 7.12
C SER A 30 -7.52 -3.93 5.79
N CYS A 31 -6.25 -4.07 5.43
CA CYS A 31 -5.80 -4.72 4.21
C CYS A 31 -4.53 -5.54 4.47
N LYS A 32 -4.09 -6.32 3.47
CA LYS A 32 -2.82 -7.05 3.53
C LYS A 32 -1.93 -6.65 2.36
N THR A 33 -0.67 -6.35 2.66
CA THR A 33 0.36 -6.05 1.66
C THR A 33 0.74 -7.32 0.89
N PRO A 34 1.07 -7.23 -0.41
CA PRO A 34 1.47 -8.37 -1.22
C PRO A 34 2.89 -8.82 -0.84
N GLY A 35 3.00 -10.06 -0.36
CA GLY A 35 4.24 -10.71 0.02
C GLY A 35 3.93 -11.86 0.97
N GLY A 36 4.33 -13.10 0.63
CA GLY A 36 4.21 -14.29 1.50
C GLY A 36 2.94 -14.36 2.36
N ASP A 37 3.15 -14.26 3.67
CA ASP A 37 2.16 -14.29 4.76
C ASP A 37 1.29 -13.03 4.89
N GLY A 38 1.57 -12.01 4.09
CA GLY A 38 0.77 -10.79 3.92
C GLY A 38 0.74 -9.94 5.17
N GLU A 39 1.69 -9.01 5.29
CA GLU A 39 1.74 -8.08 6.42
C GLU A 39 0.42 -7.29 6.54
N PRO A 40 -0.15 -7.17 7.75
CA PRO A 40 -1.34 -6.37 7.98
C PRO A 40 -1.04 -4.89 7.73
N GLY A 41 -1.97 -4.20 7.10
CA GLY A 41 -1.88 -2.78 6.81
C GLY A 41 -3.23 -2.10 6.81
N THR A 42 -3.20 -0.80 6.52
CA THR A 42 -4.40 0.03 6.41
C THR A 42 -4.49 0.66 5.02
N CYS A 43 -5.69 0.69 4.47
CA CYS A 43 -5.98 1.27 3.17
C CYS A 43 -6.10 2.80 3.27
N VAL A 44 -5.09 3.51 2.77
CA VAL A 44 -4.92 4.96 2.94
C VAL A 44 -4.66 5.64 1.61
N LEU A 45 -4.67 6.97 1.59
CA LEU A 45 -4.30 7.70 0.36
C LEU A 45 -2.83 7.45 0.03
N VAL A 46 -2.51 7.41 -1.27
CA VAL A 46 -1.13 7.22 -1.75
C VAL A 46 -0.14 8.24 -1.15
N ARG A 47 -0.61 9.46 -0.85
CA ARG A 47 0.22 10.52 -0.24
C ARG A 47 0.50 10.32 1.25
N GLU A 48 -0.35 9.56 1.93
CA GLU A 48 -0.24 9.23 3.37
C GLU A 48 0.70 8.06 3.59
N CYS A 49 0.83 7.15 2.63
CA CYS A 49 1.78 6.04 2.73
C CYS A 49 3.21 6.51 2.36
N PRO A 50 4.17 6.50 3.30
CA PRO A 50 5.52 7.02 3.05
C PRO A 50 6.25 6.22 1.95
N PHE A 51 6.05 4.90 1.89
CA PHE A 51 6.64 4.05 0.87
C PHE A 51 6.10 4.38 -0.53
N ALA A 52 4.77 4.44 -0.69
CA ALA A 52 4.15 4.76 -1.97
C ALA A 52 4.53 6.18 -2.43
N ARG A 53 4.60 7.13 -1.50
CA ARG A 53 5.08 8.49 -1.76
C ARG A 53 6.53 8.51 -2.23
N ALA A 54 7.43 7.76 -1.58
CA ALA A 54 8.83 7.67 -2.00
C ALA A 54 8.97 7.06 -3.39
N LEU A 55 8.15 6.06 -3.74
CA LEU A 55 8.12 5.48 -5.09
C LEU A 55 7.68 6.49 -6.14
N LEU A 56 6.65 7.29 -5.85
CA LEU A 56 6.16 8.34 -6.75
C LEU A 56 7.14 9.52 -6.91
N MET A 57 8.01 9.77 -5.93
CA MET A 57 9.01 10.83 -6.00
C MET A 57 10.22 10.47 -6.88
N LYS A 58 10.36 9.20 -7.31
CA LYS A 58 11.44 8.80 -8.22
C LYS A 58 11.26 9.47 -9.59
N GLN A 59 12.37 9.94 -10.18
CA GLN A 59 12.34 10.55 -11.52
C GLN A 59 12.01 9.54 -12.63
N LYS A 60 12.39 8.27 -12.44
CA LYS A 60 12.12 7.17 -13.37
C LYS A 60 11.58 5.98 -12.58
N HIS A 61 10.38 5.53 -12.93
CA HIS A 61 9.78 4.32 -12.36
C HIS A 61 10.21 3.10 -13.17
N SER A 62 10.70 2.07 -12.48
CA SER A 62 10.92 0.76 -13.08
C SER A 62 9.59 0.02 -13.21
N ASN A 63 9.54 -1.03 -14.06
CA ASN A 63 8.36 -1.90 -14.14
C ASN A 63 8.02 -2.52 -12.78
N ASN A 64 9.02 -2.80 -11.93
CA ASN A 64 8.78 -3.32 -10.58
C ASN A 64 8.09 -2.30 -9.68
N ASP A 65 8.43 -1.01 -9.78
CA ASP A 65 7.77 0.05 -9.01
C ASP A 65 6.28 0.15 -9.39
N ILE A 66 5.99 0.11 -10.69
CA ILE A 66 4.62 0.15 -11.21
C ILE A 66 3.83 -1.07 -10.73
N ARG A 67 4.39 -2.28 -10.93
CA ARG A 67 3.74 -3.53 -10.49
C ARG A 67 3.48 -3.56 -8.99
N TYR A 68 4.40 -3.04 -8.19
CA TYR A 68 4.23 -3.00 -6.75
C TYR A 68 3.12 -2.02 -6.35
N LEU A 69 3.09 -0.79 -6.89
CA LEU A 69 2.04 0.19 -6.64
C LEU A 69 0.65 -0.32 -7.04
N GLU A 70 0.57 -1.07 -8.14
CA GLU A 70 -0.67 -1.73 -8.56
C GLU A 70 -1.07 -2.85 -7.60
N ALA A 71 -0.12 -3.67 -7.15
CA ALA A 71 -0.38 -4.79 -6.25
C ALA A 71 -0.85 -4.36 -4.85
N ILE A 72 -0.42 -3.18 -4.37
CA ILE A 72 -0.88 -2.63 -3.09
C ILE A 72 -2.18 -1.83 -3.21
N ARG A 73 -2.78 -1.69 -4.39
CA ARG A 73 -3.99 -0.87 -4.56
C ARG A 73 -5.21 -1.54 -3.88
N CYS A 74 -5.83 -0.82 -2.95
CA CYS A 74 -6.97 -1.33 -2.17
C CYS A 74 -8.30 -0.63 -2.47
N GLY A 75 -8.31 0.46 -3.24
CA GLY A 75 -9.55 1.11 -3.64
C GLY A 75 -9.38 2.51 -4.26
N MET A 76 -10.48 3.27 -4.25
CA MET A 76 -10.53 4.68 -4.60
C MET A 76 -11.44 5.44 -3.65
N LEU A 77 -11.05 6.66 -3.29
CA LEU A 77 -11.85 7.62 -2.52
C LEU A 77 -12.05 8.88 -3.35
N GLU A 78 -13.29 9.14 -3.77
CA GLU A 78 -13.76 10.35 -4.50
C GLU A 78 -13.08 10.69 -5.84
N THR A 79 -11.95 10.07 -6.18
CA THR A 79 -11.10 10.16 -7.40
C THR A 79 -9.65 9.81 -7.08
N LYS A 80 -9.28 9.79 -5.80
CA LYS A 80 -7.92 9.51 -5.33
C LYS A 80 -7.72 8.01 -5.14
N ALA A 81 -6.60 7.49 -5.63
CA ALA A 81 -6.23 6.09 -5.41
C ALA A 81 -5.88 5.83 -3.94
N LEU A 82 -6.31 4.68 -3.43
CA LEU A 82 -5.96 4.17 -2.11
C LEU A 82 -4.98 3.00 -2.25
N VAL A 83 -4.04 2.91 -1.31
CA VAL A 83 -3.04 1.84 -1.22
C VAL A 83 -2.98 1.24 0.17
N CYS A 84 -2.68 -0.04 0.24
CA CYS A 84 -2.43 -0.76 1.47
C CYS A 84 -1.05 -0.39 2.01
N CYS A 85 -1.01 0.17 3.23
CA CYS A 85 0.22 0.62 3.85
C CYS A 85 0.42 -0.09 5.20
N ASN A 86 1.58 -0.72 5.37
CA ASN A 86 1.99 -1.45 6.59
C ASN A 86 2.73 -0.56 7.61
N ALA A 87 2.97 0.71 7.30
CA ALA A 87 3.77 1.59 8.16
C ALA A 87 3.02 1.99 9.46
N PRO A 88 3.73 2.09 10.60
CA PRO A 88 3.14 2.35 11.92
C PRO A 88 2.66 3.80 12.16
N ASN A 89 2.69 4.68 11.15
CA ASN A 89 2.36 6.11 11.32
C ASN A 89 1.09 6.53 10.57
N ILE A 90 0.11 5.62 10.49
CA ILE A 90 -1.24 5.99 10.09
C ILE A 90 -1.94 6.30 11.40
N THR A 91 -1.73 7.53 11.90
CA THR A 91 -2.30 8.01 13.15
C THR A 91 -3.82 8.00 13.03
N ALA A 92 -4.43 6.87 13.36
CA ALA A 92 -5.68 6.89 14.09
C ALA A 92 -5.29 7.22 15.53
N ASP A 93 -5.47 8.48 15.90
CA ASP A 93 -5.63 8.84 17.29
C ASP A 93 -6.69 7.90 17.89
N SER A 94 -6.33 7.30 19.03
CA SER A 94 -7.14 6.46 19.93
C SER A 94 -6.75 4.98 19.94
N SER A 95 -6.08 4.64 21.05
CA SER A 95 -5.94 3.33 21.70
C SER A 95 -4.74 2.45 21.32
N SER A 96 -3.70 2.60 22.16
CA SER A 96 -2.72 1.59 22.61
C SER A 96 -1.84 0.94 21.54
N SER A 97 -0.57 1.32 21.43
CA SER A 97 0.42 1.04 22.48
C SER A 97 1.48 2.13 22.61
N SER A 98 1.54 2.65 23.82
CA SER A 98 2.62 3.42 24.42
C SER A 98 3.96 2.69 24.35
N ALA A 99 4.92 3.26 23.62
CA ALA A 99 6.32 3.24 24.01
C ALA A 99 6.90 4.63 23.69
N SER A 100 7.18 5.34 24.76
CA SER A 100 7.50 6.77 24.85
C SER A 100 8.72 7.18 24.03
N ILE A 101 8.64 8.33 23.37
CA ILE A 101 9.82 9.18 23.13
C ILE A 101 9.53 10.51 23.81
N ASP A 102 10.17 10.73 24.95
CA ASP A 102 10.36 12.06 25.52
C ASP A 102 11.87 12.23 25.68
N GLY A 103 12.45 13.15 24.92
CA GLY A 103 13.89 13.24 24.73
C GLY A 103 14.25 14.26 23.68
N LEU A 104 14.30 15.51 24.15
CA LEU A 104 14.72 16.75 23.51
C LEU A 104 15.74 16.60 22.37
N VAL A 105 15.43 17.25 21.25
CA VAL A 105 16.34 17.53 20.13
C VAL A 105 17.45 18.46 20.62
N ASP A 106 18.68 17.97 20.62
CA ASP A 106 19.87 18.80 20.37
C ASP A 106 20.48 18.33 19.05
N GLY A 107 20.60 19.27 18.12
CA GLY A 107 21.09 19.03 16.77
C GLY A 107 22.61 18.93 16.76
N GLU A 108 23.15 17.74 16.99
CA GLU A 108 24.41 17.25 16.42
C GLU A 108 24.47 15.74 16.67
N THR A 109 24.90 14.93 15.70
CA THR A 109 25.04 13.45 15.74
C THR A 109 23.85 12.61 15.22
N ILE A 110 23.39 12.86 13.99
CA ILE A 110 22.68 11.84 13.17
C ILE A 110 23.66 11.17 12.17
N ASP A 111 24.89 10.94 12.61
CA ASP A 111 25.88 10.12 11.88
C ASP A 111 26.15 8.78 12.59
N GLY A 112 25.46 8.49 13.71
CA GLY A 112 25.73 7.32 14.55
C GLY A 112 24.59 6.30 14.68
N LEU A 113 23.39 6.58 14.16
CA LEU A 113 22.21 5.73 14.41
C LEU A 113 21.79 4.81 13.25
N VAL A 114 22.57 4.80 12.16
CA VAL A 114 22.45 3.79 11.10
C VAL A 114 23.82 3.19 10.76
N GLU A 115 24.70 3.07 11.75
CA GLU A 115 25.92 2.28 11.55
C GLU A 115 25.55 0.80 11.69
N ASN A 116 25.23 0.20 10.54
CA ASN A 116 25.59 -1.15 10.17
C ASN A 116 25.35 -2.25 11.22
N ARG A 117 24.21 -2.95 11.11
CA ARG A 117 24.01 -4.26 11.76
C ARG A 117 24.97 -5.36 11.25
N PHE A 118 25.86 -5.03 10.32
CA PHE A 118 26.93 -5.87 9.82
C PHE A 118 28.24 -5.08 9.93
N SER A 119 29.02 -5.37 10.96
CA SER A 119 30.11 -4.50 11.41
C SER A 119 31.33 -4.46 10.47
N THR A 120 31.35 -5.24 9.39
CA THR A 120 32.50 -5.27 8.46
C THR A 120 32.08 -5.26 6.98
N PRO A 121 32.84 -4.55 6.12
CA PRO A 121 32.64 -4.57 4.67
C PRO A 121 32.74 -5.97 4.04
N GLU A 122 33.47 -6.89 4.68
CA GLU A 122 33.72 -8.24 4.19
C GLU A 122 32.49 -9.15 4.30
N GLU A 123 31.78 -9.07 5.42
CA GLU A 123 30.54 -9.82 5.64
C GLU A 123 29.45 -9.39 4.65
N LYS A 124 29.42 -8.09 4.32
CA LYS A 124 28.54 -7.55 3.28
C LYS A 124 28.87 -8.11 1.89
N ARG A 125 30.14 -8.39 1.58
CA ARG A 125 30.57 -8.96 0.30
C ARG A 125 30.21 -10.44 0.14
N GLY A 126 30.11 -11.18 1.24
CA GLY A 126 29.68 -12.60 1.22
C GLY A 126 28.20 -12.80 0.93
N LEU A 127 27.38 -11.76 1.03
CA LEU A 127 25.94 -11.79 0.72
C LEU A 127 25.63 -11.52 -0.76
N LEU A 128 26.61 -11.02 -1.53
CA LEU A 128 26.41 -10.81 -2.96
C LEU A 128 26.72 -12.12 -3.71
N PRO A 129 25.93 -12.48 -4.73
CA PRO A 129 26.25 -13.60 -5.60
C PRO A 129 27.61 -13.35 -6.27
N GLU A 130 28.39 -14.42 -6.37
CA GLU A 130 29.76 -14.38 -6.92
C GLU A 130 29.80 -13.97 -8.40
N VAL A 131 28.68 -14.16 -9.11
CA VAL A 131 28.50 -13.74 -10.49
C VAL A 131 27.45 -12.63 -10.55
N CYS A 132 27.88 -11.43 -10.92
CA CYS A 132 26.97 -10.32 -11.20
C CYS A 132 26.31 -10.50 -12.58
N GLY A 133 25.05 -10.09 -12.71
CA GLY A 133 24.37 -10.03 -14.02
C GLY A 133 23.80 -11.34 -14.56
N VAL A 134 23.68 -12.39 -13.74
CA VAL A 134 22.93 -13.60 -14.14
C VAL A 134 21.44 -13.38 -13.91
N ASP A 135 20.72 -13.06 -14.98
CA ASP A 135 19.26 -13.10 -14.97
C ASP A 135 18.81 -14.54 -15.24
N THR A 136 18.42 -15.27 -14.20
CA THR A 136 17.88 -16.63 -14.32
C THR A 136 16.43 -16.65 -14.81
N TYR A 137 15.82 -15.48 -15.06
CA TYR A 137 14.43 -15.38 -15.44
C TYR A 137 14.21 -15.64 -16.94
N ARG A 138 14.00 -16.91 -17.30
CA ARG A 138 13.38 -17.27 -18.59
C ARG A 138 11.85 -17.21 -18.45
N GLY A 139 11.31 -16.00 -18.41
CA GLY A 139 9.87 -15.78 -18.48
C GLY A 139 9.30 -16.18 -19.86
N PRO A 140 7.97 -16.36 -19.99
CA PRO A 140 7.36 -16.79 -21.24
C PRO A 140 7.64 -15.79 -22.37
N ILE A 141 8.23 -16.26 -23.47
CA ILE A 141 8.30 -15.47 -24.71
C ILE A 141 6.87 -15.34 -25.21
N ARG A 142 6.29 -14.15 -25.06
CA ARG A 142 4.98 -13.86 -25.60
C ARG A 142 5.13 -13.62 -27.11
N GLY A 143 4.92 -14.67 -27.89
CA GLY A 143 4.84 -14.58 -29.35
C GLY A 143 5.14 -15.91 -30.04
N GLU A 144 4.13 -16.77 -30.11
CA GLU A 144 3.81 -17.67 -31.24
C GLU A 144 2.29 -17.91 -31.24
#